data_AF-A0A962TDM1-F1
#
_entry.id   AF-A0A962TDM1-F1
#
_cell.length_a   1.000
_cell.length_b   1.000
_cell.length_c   1.000
_cell.angle_alpha   90.00
_cell.angle_beta   90.00
_cell.angle_gamma   90.00
#
_symmetry.space_group_name_H-M   'P 1'
#
loop_
_entity.id
_entity.type
_entity.pdbx_description
1 polymer ?
#
loop_
_entity_poly.entity_id
_entity_poly.type
_entity_poly.pdbx_seq_one_letter_code
_entity_poly.pdbx_strand_id
1 'polypeptide(L)'
;PAKARTIDSNTCPLLLDRNREGHLCSPVSVVSSAGPKDDANPVTLSATALLFSVFVASTAVTAVGTQQEQGDALLRQILTTACRAGADNPGVVFKEISAVASETGLTLEGPGKGWSRRLQLLENGEVTVVVRSVGGGVRQVTVIHSLVIDGSTRPRTFIAAGQDCHFQTARRLSYDAAGMAMRVDVLDSELLETGESELLNPLVPDGADPGGIAVAMLDAGVDYRLPEISTRLARDGDGNALGFDFWDLDTRPFDANPARSPFFAQRHGTRTASLLLREAPVARLIPYRYPRPEMSRMTRVIEHAREHGVRIFNISLGSNRREDWQDFESAARATP
;
A
#
# COMPACT_ATOMS: atom_id res chain seq x y z
N PRO A 1 -24.06 39.99 41.64
CA PRO A 1 -22.83 40.75 41.91
C PRO A 1 -21.70 39.84 42.43
N ALA A 2 -20.72 39.59 41.54
CA ALA A 2 -19.33 39.17 41.74
C ALA A 2 -18.99 37.99 42.68
N LYS A 3 -18.50 36.90 42.06
CA LYS A 3 -17.17 36.34 42.31
C LYS A 3 -16.75 35.47 41.10
N ALA A 4 -15.79 35.96 40.33
CA ALA A 4 -15.17 35.24 39.21
C ALA A 4 -14.02 34.38 39.73
N ARG A 5 -13.93 33.14 39.22
CA ARG A 5 -12.87 32.17 39.46
C ARG A 5 -11.89 32.20 38.28
N THR A 6 -10.64 31.97 38.64
CA THR A 6 -9.39 31.92 37.87
C THR A 6 -9.47 31.07 36.59
N ILE A 7 -8.92 31.59 35.49
CA ILE A 7 -8.67 30.88 34.23
C ILE A 7 -7.24 30.38 34.25
N ASP A 8 -7.08 29.07 34.05
CA ASP A 8 -5.80 28.37 33.94
C ASP A 8 -5.25 28.50 32.51
N SER A 9 -3.99 28.89 32.40
CA SER A 9 -3.30 29.18 31.14
C SER A 9 -2.55 27.94 30.68
N ASN A 10 -3.19 27.08 29.88
CA ASN A 10 -2.51 26.03 29.11
C ASN A 10 -3.33 25.54 27.90
N THR A 11 -3.97 26.49 27.20
CA THR A 11 -4.60 26.23 25.90
C THR A 11 -3.96 27.15 24.87
N CYS A 12 -3.14 26.56 23.99
CA CYS A 12 -2.68 27.19 22.77
C CYS A 12 -3.77 26.99 21.70
N PRO A 13 -4.47 28.04 21.25
CA PRO A 13 -5.45 27.92 20.17
C PRO A 13 -4.73 27.92 18.82
N LEU A 14 -5.05 26.92 17.99
CA LEU A 14 -4.72 26.88 16.56
C LEU A 14 -5.38 28.07 15.84
N LEU A 15 -4.58 28.98 15.31
CA LEU A 15 -4.99 29.94 14.29
C LEU A 15 -4.10 29.76 13.07
N LEU A 16 -4.76 29.46 11.96
CA LEU A 16 -4.22 29.40 10.60
C LEU A 16 -3.57 30.72 10.22
N ASP A 17 -2.31 30.70 9.82
CA ASP A 17 -1.86 31.59 8.74
C ASP A 17 -0.76 30.96 7.89
N ARG A 18 -0.83 31.23 6.58
CA ARG A 18 0.10 30.80 5.55
C ARG A 18 1.32 31.72 5.57
N ASN A 19 2.48 31.13 5.27
CA ASN A 19 3.77 31.78 4.95
C ASN A 19 4.57 32.35 6.14
N ARG A 20 5.46 31.54 6.73
CA ARG A 20 6.91 31.82 6.82
C ARG A 20 7.65 30.76 7.62
N GLU A 21 8.94 30.71 7.33
CA GLU A 21 9.97 29.74 7.70
C GLU A 21 10.25 29.65 9.21
N GLY A 22 10.67 28.44 9.63
CA GLY A 22 11.61 28.18 10.73
C GLY A 22 11.17 28.56 12.15
N HIS A 23 11.04 27.57 13.04
CA HIS A 23 11.81 27.52 14.30
C HIS A 23 11.58 26.21 15.05
N LEU A 24 12.70 25.62 15.49
CA LEU A 24 12.83 24.43 16.31
C LEU A 24 12.22 24.63 17.70
N CYS A 25 11.53 23.62 18.21
CA CYS A 25 11.28 23.45 19.65
C CYS A 25 11.95 22.15 20.11
N SER A 26 13.04 22.29 20.87
CA SER A 26 13.74 21.20 21.57
C SER A 26 13.00 20.82 22.86
N PRO A 27 12.96 19.53 23.25
CA PRO A 27 12.60 19.15 24.61
C PRO A 27 13.80 19.24 25.56
N VAL A 28 13.55 19.86 26.71
CA VAL A 28 14.46 19.99 27.86
C VAL A 28 14.54 18.67 28.62
N SER A 29 15.77 18.27 28.97
CA SER A 29 16.11 17.10 29.79
C SER A 29 15.76 17.34 31.26
N VAL A 30 15.20 16.33 31.93
CA VAL A 30 15.14 16.27 33.40
C VAL A 30 15.90 15.04 33.88
N VAL A 31 16.93 15.31 34.68
CA VAL A 31 17.74 14.36 35.44
C VAL A 31 17.05 14.08 36.78
N SER A 32 17.02 12.83 37.22
CA SER A 32 17.09 12.51 38.66
C SER A 32 17.61 11.10 38.93
N SER A 33 18.64 11.06 39.77
CA SER A 33 19.25 9.97 40.55
C SER A 33 18.24 9.16 41.39
N ALA A 34 18.50 8.00 42.01
CA ALA A 34 19.70 7.29 42.45
C ALA A 34 19.35 5.80 42.73
N GLY A 35 20.34 4.89 42.74
CA GLY A 35 20.24 3.52 43.31
C GLY A 35 20.23 3.49 44.85
N PRO A 36 20.50 2.37 45.57
CA PRO A 36 21.59 1.43 45.22
C PRO A 36 21.49 -0.06 45.73
N LYS A 37 22.58 -0.82 45.49
CA LYS A 37 23.14 -1.99 46.26
C LYS A 37 22.44 -3.36 46.16
N ASP A 38 23.07 -4.54 46.18
CA ASP A 38 24.43 -5.13 46.26
C ASP A 38 24.28 -6.56 45.63
N ASP A 39 25.25 -7.28 45.04
CA ASP A 39 26.34 -8.02 45.71
C ASP A 39 27.29 -8.66 44.65
N ALA A 40 28.57 -8.71 45.00
CA ALA A 40 29.62 -9.56 44.41
C ALA A 40 29.63 -10.93 45.14
N ASN A 41 30.24 -12.05 44.74
CA ASN A 41 31.49 -12.34 44.03
C ASN A 41 31.62 -13.91 43.86
N PRO A 42 32.76 -14.54 43.53
CA PRO A 42 32.96 -15.34 42.31
C PRO A 42 33.28 -16.84 42.54
N VAL A 43 33.27 -17.66 41.48
CA VAL A 43 34.03 -18.94 41.44
C VAL A 43 34.68 -19.16 40.06
N THR A 44 35.90 -19.67 40.17
CA THR A 44 37.03 -19.93 39.28
C THR A 44 36.83 -20.70 37.95
N LEU A 45 37.67 -20.25 37.00
CA LEU A 45 38.30 -20.92 35.83
C LEU A 45 38.25 -22.46 35.75
N SER A 46 37.89 -22.94 34.55
CA SER A 46 38.67 -23.99 33.88
C SER A 46 38.77 -23.68 32.39
N ALA A 47 40.01 -23.53 31.91
CA ALA A 47 40.36 -23.48 30.51
C ALA A 47 40.05 -24.82 29.83
N THR A 48 39.62 -24.80 28.56
CA THR A 48 40.23 -25.52 27.40
C THR A 48 39.24 -25.46 26.22
N ALA A 49 39.78 -25.31 25.00
CA ALA A 49 39.14 -25.35 23.67
C ALA A 49 38.57 -24.03 23.11
N LEU A 50 39.49 -23.13 22.71
CA LEU A 50 39.27 -22.27 21.56
C LEU A 50 39.29 -23.14 20.30
N LEU A 51 38.15 -23.31 19.64
CA LEU A 51 38.07 -23.73 18.24
C LEU A 51 37.35 -22.63 17.47
N PHE A 52 38.08 -22.12 16.47
CA PHE A 52 37.69 -21.17 15.46
C PHE A 52 36.21 -21.26 15.07
N SER A 53 35.43 -20.24 15.43
CA SER A 53 34.20 -19.89 14.72
C SER A 53 34.45 -18.56 14.02
N VAL A 54 35.15 -18.63 12.89
CA VAL A 54 35.31 -17.49 11.98
C VAL A 54 34.01 -17.37 11.19
N PHE A 55 33.41 -16.18 11.33
CA PHE A 55 32.32 -15.60 10.55
C PHE A 55 32.22 -16.13 9.11
N VAL A 56 31.16 -16.87 8.81
CA VAL A 56 30.60 -16.99 7.45
C VAL A 56 29.22 -16.34 7.49
N ALA A 57 29.19 -15.01 7.53
CA ALA A 57 27.95 -14.24 7.47
C ALA A 57 28.21 -12.84 6.90
N SER A 58 28.90 -12.74 5.75
CA SER A 58 29.11 -11.43 5.09
C SER A 58 29.12 -11.44 3.56
N THR A 59 29.05 -12.60 2.89
CA THR A 59 29.04 -12.65 1.41
C THR A 59 27.66 -12.49 0.79
N ALA A 60 26.58 -12.79 1.51
CA ALA A 60 25.22 -12.73 0.96
C ALA A 60 24.71 -11.28 0.82
N VAL A 61 25.08 -10.37 1.72
CA VAL A 61 24.57 -8.99 1.72
C VAL A 61 25.17 -8.16 0.57
N THR A 62 26.43 -8.40 0.22
CA THR A 62 27.10 -7.68 -0.89
C THR A 62 26.59 -8.12 -2.26
N ALA A 63 26.29 -9.41 -2.46
CA ALA A 63 25.82 -9.93 -3.75
C ALA A 63 24.40 -9.43 -4.10
N VAL A 64 23.49 -9.37 -3.11
CA VAL A 64 22.12 -8.88 -3.30
C VAL A 64 22.09 -7.38 -3.65
N GLY A 65 22.96 -6.58 -3.01
CA GLY A 65 23.12 -5.15 -3.34
C GLY A 65 23.54 -4.94 -4.79
N THR A 66 24.53 -5.69 -5.26
CA THR A 66 25.04 -5.55 -6.65
C THR A 66 24.03 -5.95 -7.71
N GLN A 67 23.21 -6.99 -7.47
CA GLN A 67 22.23 -7.44 -8.46
C GLN A 67 21.03 -6.47 -8.55
N GLN A 68 20.59 -5.93 -7.41
CA GLN A 68 19.53 -4.92 -7.41
C GLN A 68 20.00 -3.61 -8.06
N GLU A 69 21.21 -3.15 -7.76
CA GLU A 69 21.79 -1.95 -8.38
C GLU A 69 21.91 -2.08 -9.91
N GLN A 70 22.36 -3.24 -10.40
CA GLN A 70 22.44 -3.52 -11.83
C GLN A 70 21.05 -3.54 -12.48
N GLY A 71 20.07 -4.19 -11.85
CA GLY A 71 18.69 -4.19 -12.31
C GLY A 71 18.10 -2.79 -12.37
N ASP A 72 18.30 -1.99 -11.33
CA ASP A 72 17.82 -0.61 -11.25
C ASP A 72 18.48 0.29 -12.33
N ALA A 73 19.78 0.12 -12.58
CA ALA A 73 20.47 0.82 -13.66
C ALA A 73 19.90 0.45 -15.03
N LEU A 74 19.60 -0.83 -15.28
CA LEU A 74 18.96 -1.28 -16.51
C LEU A 74 17.58 -0.65 -16.69
N LEU A 75 16.75 -0.59 -15.64
CA LEU A 75 15.43 0.02 -15.73
C LEU A 75 15.49 1.53 -16.04
N ARG A 76 16.45 2.26 -15.46
CA ARG A 76 16.69 3.67 -15.78
C ARG A 76 17.15 3.87 -17.22
N GLN A 77 18.01 2.97 -17.71
CA GLN A 77 18.45 2.96 -19.11
C GLN A 77 17.25 2.75 -20.04
N ILE A 78 16.43 1.73 -19.79
CA ILE A 78 15.21 1.43 -20.59
C ILE A 78 14.28 2.65 -20.64
N LEU A 79 14.02 3.28 -19.49
CA LEU A 79 13.19 4.48 -19.42
C LEU A 79 13.74 5.60 -20.31
N THR A 80 15.04 5.90 -20.18
CA THR A 80 15.73 6.94 -20.95
C THR A 80 15.68 6.65 -22.46
N THR A 81 15.90 5.40 -22.84
CA THR A 81 15.85 4.96 -24.24
C THR A 81 14.44 5.07 -24.81
N ALA A 82 13.42 4.63 -24.07
CA ALA A 82 12.03 4.71 -24.49
C ALA A 82 11.58 6.18 -24.66
N CYS A 83 12.03 7.06 -23.77
CA CYS A 83 11.85 8.50 -23.88
C CYS A 83 12.43 9.07 -25.18
N ARG A 84 13.68 8.72 -25.53
CA ARG A 84 14.33 9.15 -26.79
C ARG A 84 13.68 8.55 -28.03
N ALA A 85 13.20 7.31 -27.94
CA ALA A 85 12.53 6.62 -29.02
C ALA A 85 11.19 7.25 -29.40
N GLY A 86 10.48 7.81 -28.42
CA GLY A 86 9.17 8.42 -28.61
C GLY A 86 8.14 7.46 -29.19
N ALA A 87 7.10 8.01 -29.85
CA ALA A 87 6.03 7.20 -30.44
C ALA A 87 6.48 6.39 -31.67
N ASP A 88 7.52 6.86 -32.37
CA ASP A 88 7.77 6.46 -33.76
C ASP A 88 8.81 5.34 -33.90
N ASN A 89 9.61 5.09 -32.86
CA ASN A 89 10.72 4.13 -32.95
C ASN A 89 10.77 3.11 -31.80
N PRO A 90 9.72 2.28 -31.61
CA PRO A 90 9.67 1.29 -30.54
C PRO A 90 10.83 0.29 -30.54
N GLY A 91 11.45 0.05 -31.71
CA GLY A 91 12.53 -0.92 -31.89
C GLY A 91 13.81 -0.61 -31.12
N VAL A 92 14.07 0.68 -30.83
CA VAL A 92 15.35 1.10 -30.20
C VAL A 92 15.53 0.48 -28.82
N VAL A 93 14.46 0.40 -28.02
CA VAL A 93 14.53 -0.16 -26.66
C VAL A 93 15.02 -1.60 -26.68
N PHE A 94 14.43 -2.46 -27.52
CA PHE A 94 14.89 -3.86 -27.60
C PHE A 94 16.31 -3.95 -28.15
N LYS A 95 16.63 -3.18 -29.20
CA LYS A 95 17.97 -3.18 -29.78
C LYS A 95 19.04 -2.90 -28.72
N GLU A 96 18.78 -1.92 -27.85
CA GLU A 96 19.72 -1.50 -26.82
C GLU A 96 19.94 -2.55 -25.73
N ILE A 97 18.91 -3.33 -25.37
CA ILE A 97 18.99 -4.34 -24.30
C ILE A 97 18.98 -5.79 -24.80
N SER A 98 19.12 -6.00 -26.11
CA SER A 98 19.00 -7.33 -26.75
C SER A 98 20.02 -8.37 -26.26
N ALA A 99 21.12 -7.92 -25.65
CA ALA A 99 22.09 -8.79 -25.01
C ALA A 99 21.56 -9.46 -23.73
N VAL A 100 20.56 -8.87 -23.06
CA VAL A 100 20.05 -9.31 -21.75
C VAL A 100 18.54 -9.56 -21.74
N ALA A 101 17.88 -9.42 -22.89
CA ALA A 101 16.44 -9.63 -23.02
C ALA A 101 16.07 -10.24 -24.37
N SER A 102 14.96 -10.97 -24.40
CA SER A 102 14.27 -11.39 -25.62
C SER A 102 12.93 -10.69 -25.77
N GLU A 103 12.50 -10.44 -27.01
CA GLU A 103 11.20 -9.81 -27.28
C GLU A 103 10.08 -10.85 -27.20
N THR A 104 9.03 -10.53 -26.44
CA THR A 104 7.84 -11.40 -26.31
C THR A 104 6.57 -10.75 -26.85
N GLY A 105 6.54 -9.43 -27.02
CA GLY A 105 5.45 -8.76 -27.72
C GLY A 105 5.62 -7.26 -27.93
N LEU A 106 5.03 -6.76 -29.01
CA LEU A 106 4.87 -5.34 -29.31
C LEU A 106 3.42 -5.07 -29.71
N THR A 107 2.83 -4.04 -29.13
CA THR A 107 1.50 -3.52 -29.49
C THR A 107 1.63 -2.04 -29.85
N LEU A 108 1.13 -1.66 -31.03
CA LEU A 108 1.07 -0.27 -31.48
C LEU A 108 -0.35 0.26 -31.27
N GLU A 109 -0.49 1.45 -30.67
CA GLU A 109 -1.81 2.06 -30.42
C GLU A 109 -2.35 2.86 -31.62
N GLY A 110 -1.59 2.87 -32.72
CA GLY A 110 -1.84 3.63 -33.94
C GLY A 110 -0.89 4.81 -34.12
N PRO A 111 -0.90 5.46 -35.30
CA PRO A 111 0.05 6.53 -35.62
C PRO A 111 0.00 7.67 -34.59
N GLY A 112 1.16 8.00 -34.01
CA GLY A 112 1.31 9.11 -33.05
C GLY A 112 0.62 8.92 -31.69
N LYS A 113 0.08 7.72 -31.40
CA LYS A 113 -0.60 7.40 -30.12
C LYS A 113 0.30 6.67 -29.12
N GLY A 114 1.36 6.02 -29.60
CA GLY A 114 2.34 5.32 -28.78
C GLY A 114 2.31 3.81 -28.94
N TRP A 115 2.92 3.10 -28.00
CA TRP A 115 3.14 1.66 -28.07
C TRP A 115 3.37 1.04 -26.69
N SER A 116 3.17 -0.26 -26.60
CA SER A 116 3.52 -1.09 -25.46
C SER A 116 4.41 -2.25 -25.92
N ARG A 117 5.47 -2.55 -25.19
CA ARG A 117 6.43 -3.60 -25.50
C ARG A 117 6.72 -4.43 -24.27
N ARG A 118 6.67 -5.76 -24.44
CA ARG A 118 7.01 -6.74 -23.41
C ARG A 118 8.29 -7.45 -23.79
N LEU A 119 9.21 -7.52 -22.83
CA LEU A 119 10.54 -8.09 -22.96
C LEU A 119 10.77 -9.07 -21.82
N GLN A 120 11.24 -10.27 -22.13
CA GLN A 120 11.65 -11.27 -21.14
C GLN A 120 13.14 -11.08 -20.84
N LEU A 121 13.49 -10.85 -19.58
CA LEU A 121 14.88 -10.77 -19.13
C LEU A 121 15.48 -12.17 -18.98
N LEU A 122 16.78 -12.31 -19.28
CA LEU A 122 17.49 -13.59 -19.20
C LEU A 122 17.63 -14.11 -17.75
N GLU A 123 17.73 -13.22 -16.76
CA GLU A 123 17.89 -13.59 -15.33
C GLU A 123 16.56 -13.74 -14.57
N ASN A 124 15.53 -14.28 -15.23
CA ASN A 124 14.15 -14.39 -14.69
C ASN A 124 13.51 -13.04 -14.36
N GLY A 125 12.79 -12.47 -15.31
CA GLY A 125 11.97 -11.29 -15.11
C GLY A 125 11.31 -10.84 -16.40
N GLU A 126 10.32 -9.98 -16.30
CA GLU A 126 9.66 -9.37 -17.45
C GLU A 126 9.72 -7.85 -17.30
N VAL A 127 10.01 -7.15 -18.39
CA VAL A 127 9.86 -5.71 -18.46
C VAL A 127 8.78 -5.37 -19.47
N THR A 128 7.77 -4.64 -19.02
CA THR A 128 6.79 -4.00 -19.89
C THR A 128 7.10 -2.51 -19.96
N VAL A 129 7.32 -2.00 -21.17
CA VAL A 129 7.54 -0.59 -21.47
C VAL A 129 6.33 -0.06 -22.20
N VAL A 130 5.75 1.04 -21.74
CA VAL A 130 4.62 1.70 -22.39
C VAL A 130 4.98 3.14 -22.66
N VAL A 131 4.91 3.56 -23.91
CA VAL A 131 5.01 4.95 -24.33
C VAL A 131 3.64 5.40 -24.78
N ARG A 132 3.09 6.41 -24.11
CA ARG A 132 1.83 7.08 -24.47
C ARG A 132 2.14 8.40 -25.14
N SER A 133 1.50 8.65 -26.26
CA SER A 133 1.72 9.87 -27.06
C SER A 133 0.41 10.47 -27.54
N VAL A 134 0.41 11.77 -27.80
CA VAL A 134 -0.72 12.47 -28.41
C VAL A 134 -0.17 13.41 -29.47
N GLY A 135 -0.57 13.20 -30.73
CA GLY A 135 -0.06 13.99 -31.85
C GLY A 135 1.43 13.80 -32.11
N GLY A 136 1.98 12.62 -31.82
CA GLY A 136 3.40 12.29 -31.98
C GLY A 136 4.30 12.73 -30.81
N GLY A 137 3.84 13.65 -29.95
CA GLY A 137 4.56 14.03 -28.74
C GLY A 137 4.37 13.02 -27.60
N VAL A 138 5.46 12.62 -26.96
CA VAL A 138 5.43 11.79 -25.75
C VAL A 138 4.66 12.51 -24.64
N ARG A 139 3.75 11.80 -23.98
CA ARG A 139 3.02 12.28 -22.80
C ARG A 139 3.47 11.59 -21.53
N GLN A 140 3.77 10.30 -21.65
CA GLN A 140 4.21 9.50 -20.53
C GLN A 140 4.97 8.29 -21.05
N VAL A 141 6.04 7.94 -20.35
CA VAL A 141 6.72 6.65 -20.50
C VAL A 141 6.63 5.94 -19.16
N THR A 142 6.21 4.69 -19.16
CA THR A 142 6.23 3.84 -17.96
C THR A 142 7.01 2.57 -18.22
N VAL A 143 7.79 2.15 -17.23
CA VAL A 143 8.51 0.88 -17.22
C VAL A 143 8.03 0.09 -16.00
N ILE A 144 7.53 -1.13 -16.24
CA ILE A 144 7.11 -2.06 -15.20
C ILE A 144 8.04 -3.27 -15.28
N HIS A 145 8.80 -3.48 -14.22
CA HIS A 145 9.58 -4.69 -14.02
C HIS A 145 8.80 -5.67 -13.14
N SER A 146 8.73 -6.92 -13.58
CA SER A 146 8.08 -8.01 -12.85
C SER A 146 9.04 -9.17 -12.69
N LEU A 147 8.96 -9.85 -11.54
CA LEU A 147 9.67 -11.09 -11.28
C LEU A 147 8.83 -12.27 -11.76
N VAL A 148 9.46 -13.32 -12.28
CA VAL A 148 8.77 -14.58 -12.60
C VAL A 148 9.19 -15.61 -11.56
N ILE A 149 8.27 -15.98 -10.67
CA ILE A 149 8.49 -16.92 -9.57
C ILE A 149 7.47 -18.05 -9.70
N ASP A 150 7.94 -19.29 -9.80
CA ASP A 150 7.10 -20.48 -9.96
C ASP A 150 6.08 -20.36 -11.11
N GLY A 151 6.51 -19.78 -12.24
CA GLY A 151 5.67 -19.53 -13.41
C GLY A 151 4.66 -18.39 -13.26
N SER A 152 4.62 -17.71 -12.10
CA SER A 152 3.76 -16.56 -11.84
C SER A 152 4.54 -15.25 -11.96
N THR A 153 4.03 -14.33 -12.77
CA THR A 153 4.59 -12.99 -12.92
C THR A 153 4.09 -12.07 -11.81
N ARG A 154 5.02 -11.45 -11.07
CA ARG A 154 4.74 -10.55 -9.94
C ARG A 154 5.35 -9.17 -10.18
N PRO A 155 4.56 -8.10 -10.27
CA PRO A 155 5.07 -6.75 -10.50
C PRO A 155 5.95 -6.28 -9.34
N ARG A 156 7.20 -5.89 -9.61
CA ARG A 156 8.19 -5.53 -8.59
C ARG A 156 8.47 -4.04 -8.55
N THR A 157 8.72 -3.43 -9.71
CA THR A 157 9.10 -2.01 -9.79
C THR A 157 8.31 -1.31 -10.89
N PHE A 158 7.79 -0.13 -10.59
CA PHE A 158 7.18 0.79 -11.52
C PHE A 158 8.04 2.05 -11.60
N ILE A 159 8.27 2.56 -12.80
CA ILE A 159 8.95 3.84 -13.03
C ILE A 159 8.20 4.61 -14.11
N ALA A 160 8.03 5.91 -13.94
CA ALA A 160 7.43 6.77 -14.94
C ALA A 160 8.23 8.04 -15.19
N ALA A 161 8.23 8.47 -16.45
CA ALA A 161 8.70 9.77 -16.91
C ALA A 161 7.59 10.53 -17.64
N GLY A 162 7.67 11.85 -17.57
CA GLY A 162 6.68 12.78 -18.15
C GLY A 162 6.91 13.07 -19.63
N GLN A 163 6.15 14.05 -20.12
CA GLN A 163 6.21 14.53 -21.51
C GLN A 163 7.58 15.14 -21.90
N ASP A 164 8.28 15.70 -20.92
CA ASP A 164 9.64 16.24 -21.02
C ASP A 164 10.72 15.18 -20.78
N CYS A 165 10.31 13.92 -20.60
CA CYS A 165 11.18 12.81 -20.25
C CYS A 165 11.92 12.99 -18.92
N HIS A 166 11.43 13.87 -18.04
CA HIS A 166 11.91 13.95 -16.67
C HIS A 166 11.24 12.88 -15.80
N PHE A 167 11.99 12.37 -14.83
CA PHE A 167 11.50 11.42 -13.83
C PHE A 167 10.27 12.00 -13.11
N GLN A 168 9.22 11.21 -12.97
CA GLN A 168 8.01 11.59 -12.25
C GLN A 168 7.86 10.83 -10.94
N THR A 169 7.99 9.50 -11.00
CA THR A 169 7.81 8.64 -9.84
C THR A 169 8.41 7.27 -10.10
N ALA A 170 8.87 6.62 -9.03
CA ALA A 170 9.15 5.21 -9.02
C ALA A 170 8.61 4.59 -7.73
N ARG A 171 8.11 3.37 -7.84
CA ARG A 171 7.48 2.63 -6.74
C ARG A 171 7.90 1.17 -6.77
N ARG A 172 8.16 0.58 -5.61
CA ARG A 172 8.58 -0.83 -5.48
C ARG A 172 7.64 -1.60 -4.56
N LEU A 173 7.18 -2.76 -5.03
CA LEU A 173 6.33 -3.67 -4.28
C LEU A 173 7.17 -4.68 -3.52
N SER A 174 6.97 -4.77 -2.21
CA SER A 174 7.50 -5.84 -1.36
C SER A 174 6.45 -6.93 -1.16
N TYR A 175 6.91 -8.18 -1.07
CA TYR A 175 6.07 -9.36 -0.92
C TYR A 175 6.48 -10.12 0.34
N ASP A 176 5.53 -10.78 0.99
CA ASP A 176 5.82 -11.73 2.05
C ASP A 176 6.28 -13.10 1.50
N ALA A 177 6.57 -14.03 2.40
CA ALA A 177 6.98 -15.39 2.05
C ALA A 177 5.87 -16.19 1.32
N ALA A 178 4.60 -15.84 1.52
CA ALA A 178 3.47 -16.44 0.80
C ALA A 178 3.28 -15.81 -0.60
N GLY A 179 4.00 -14.73 -0.91
CA GLY A 179 3.89 -14.00 -2.17
C GLY A 179 2.79 -12.95 -2.21
N MET A 180 2.24 -12.56 -1.06
CA MET A 180 1.26 -11.49 -0.95
C MET A 180 1.96 -10.14 -0.86
N ALA A 181 1.44 -9.15 -1.58
CA ALA A 181 2.01 -7.80 -1.58
C ALA A 181 1.78 -7.15 -0.21
N MET A 182 2.87 -6.76 0.46
CA MET A 182 2.80 -6.18 1.81
C MET A 182 2.81 -4.67 1.79
N ARG A 183 3.65 -4.08 0.94
CA ARG A 183 3.92 -2.64 0.94
C ARG A 183 4.40 -2.14 -0.40
N VAL A 184 4.15 -0.86 -0.66
CA VAL A 184 4.70 -0.10 -1.78
C VAL A 184 5.63 0.98 -1.25
N ASP A 185 6.91 0.89 -1.56
CA ASP A 185 7.93 1.89 -1.24
C ASP A 185 8.02 2.93 -2.36
N VAL A 186 8.19 4.20 -2.01
CA VAL A 186 8.44 5.29 -2.96
C VAL A 186 9.94 5.43 -3.16
N LEU A 187 10.36 5.45 -4.43
CA LEU A 187 11.75 5.56 -4.81
C LEU A 187 12.05 6.94 -5.44
N ASP A 188 13.30 7.37 -5.30
CA ASP A 188 13.82 8.57 -5.97
C ASP A 188 14.19 8.28 -7.44
N SER A 189 14.80 9.26 -8.12
CA SER A 189 15.20 9.12 -9.52
C SER A 189 16.33 8.11 -9.75
N GLU A 190 17.09 7.77 -8.70
CA GLU A 190 18.11 6.73 -8.72
C GLU A 190 17.57 5.36 -8.28
N LEU A 191 16.26 5.28 -8.05
CA LEU A 191 15.54 4.09 -7.59
C LEU A 191 15.92 3.64 -6.17
N LEU A 192 16.40 4.58 -5.36
CA LEU A 192 16.67 4.39 -3.94
C LEU A 192 15.42 4.72 -3.11
N GLU A 193 15.23 4.00 -2.00
CA GLU A 193 14.09 4.22 -1.11
C GLU A 193 14.17 5.59 -0.44
N THR A 194 13.08 6.36 -0.53
CA THR A 194 12.98 7.70 0.07
C THR A 194 12.64 7.66 1.57
N GLY A 195 12.28 6.48 2.08
CA GLY A 195 11.68 6.28 3.41
C GLY A 195 10.15 6.41 3.43
N GLU A 196 9.53 6.94 2.37
CA GLU A 196 8.07 6.93 2.23
C GLU A 196 7.59 5.55 1.78
N SER A 197 6.61 4.99 2.51
CA SER A 197 6.04 3.68 2.20
C SER A 197 4.55 3.59 2.54
N GLU A 198 3.85 2.75 1.79
CA GLU A 198 2.42 2.49 1.94
C GLU A 198 2.20 1.01 2.23
N LEU A 199 1.67 0.68 3.42
CA LEU A 199 1.23 -0.67 3.74
C LEU A 199 -0.04 -1.02 2.94
N LEU A 200 -0.13 -2.26 2.49
CA LEU A 200 -1.24 -2.77 1.70
C LEU A 200 -2.22 -3.62 2.52
N ASN A 201 -1.80 -4.17 3.67
CA ASN A 201 -2.69 -4.86 4.59
C ASN A 201 -2.17 -4.76 6.05
N PRO A 202 -2.17 -3.54 6.64
CA PRO A 202 -1.66 -3.31 7.99
C PRO A 202 -2.47 -4.07 9.05
N LEU A 203 -2.01 -4.08 10.30
CA LEU A 203 -2.86 -4.56 11.40
C LEU A 203 -3.90 -3.50 11.75
N VAL A 204 -5.09 -3.96 12.16
CA VAL A 204 -6.13 -3.07 12.69
C VAL A 204 -5.65 -2.53 14.04
N PRO A 205 -5.66 -1.20 14.27
CA PRO A 205 -5.31 -0.64 15.58
C PRO A 205 -6.20 -1.17 16.69
N ASP A 206 -5.67 -1.29 17.90
CA ASP A 206 -6.45 -1.62 19.09
C ASP A 206 -7.46 -0.50 19.41
N GLY A 207 -8.55 -0.84 20.10
CA GLY A 207 -9.56 0.14 20.52
C GLY A 207 -10.75 -0.50 21.23
N ALA A 208 -11.66 0.35 21.70
CA ALA A 208 -12.94 -0.06 22.28
C ALA A 208 -14.10 0.21 21.32
N ASP A 209 -15.19 -0.53 21.45
CA ASP A 209 -16.41 -0.27 20.67
C ASP A 209 -16.96 1.13 21.04
N PRO A 210 -17.14 2.05 20.08
CA PRO A 210 -17.66 3.38 20.37
C PRO A 210 -19.15 3.39 20.70
N GLY A 211 -19.85 2.27 20.49
CA GLY A 211 -21.30 2.19 20.59
C GLY A 211 -22.03 3.01 19.52
N GLY A 212 -23.35 3.12 19.64
CA GLY A 212 -24.18 3.81 18.66
C GLY A 212 -24.76 2.89 17.58
N ILE A 213 -25.15 3.47 16.45
CA ILE A 213 -25.90 2.76 15.40
C ILE A 213 -24.92 1.99 14.51
N ALA A 214 -25.08 0.67 14.44
CA ALA A 214 -24.27 -0.17 13.55
C ALA A 214 -24.60 0.10 12.08
N VAL A 215 -23.61 0.57 11.33
CA VAL A 215 -23.70 0.80 9.89
C VAL A 215 -22.63 -0.03 9.18
N ALA A 216 -23.05 -0.95 8.33
CA ALA A 216 -22.12 -1.66 7.45
C ALA A 216 -21.81 -0.81 6.23
N MET A 217 -20.56 -0.86 5.77
CA MET A 217 -20.14 -0.24 4.52
C MET A 217 -19.40 -1.25 3.67
N LEU A 218 -19.99 -1.61 2.53
CA LEU A 218 -19.39 -2.48 1.53
C LEU A 218 -18.80 -1.65 0.39
N ASP A 219 -17.48 -1.63 0.33
CA ASP A 219 -16.68 -0.86 -0.63
C ASP A 219 -15.32 -1.58 -0.83
N ALA A 220 -14.29 -0.87 -1.28
CA ALA A 220 -12.93 -1.33 -1.45
C ALA A 220 -12.17 -1.61 -0.13
N GLY A 221 -12.81 -1.42 1.03
CA GLY A 221 -12.21 -1.43 2.36
C GLY A 221 -12.13 -0.03 2.98
N VAL A 222 -11.46 0.13 4.12
CA VAL A 222 -11.18 1.44 4.75
C VAL A 222 -9.75 1.51 5.27
N ASP A 223 -9.12 2.69 5.21
CA ASP A 223 -7.92 2.96 6.01
C ASP A 223 -8.32 3.19 7.46
N TYR A 224 -8.49 2.09 8.19
CA TYR A 224 -8.82 2.08 9.62
C TYR A 224 -7.71 2.60 10.53
N ARG A 225 -6.58 3.07 9.99
CA ARG A 225 -5.50 3.71 10.78
C ARG A 225 -5.75 5.20 10.95
N LEU A 226 -6.62 5.79 10.13
CA LEU A 226 -7.01 7.19 10.26
C LEU A 226 -7.82 7.39 11.55
N PRO A 227 -7.46 8.35 12.43
CA PRO A 227 -8.15 8.55 13.71
C PRO A 227 -9.67 8.74 13.59
N GLU A 228 -10.11 9.43 12.55
CA GLU A 228 -11.53 9.69 12.27
C GLU A 228 -12.32 8.41 11.92
N ILE A 229 -11.65 7.36 11.46
CA ILE A 229 -12.24 6.05 11.17
C ILE A 229 -11.99 5.08 12.32
N SER A 230 -10.77 5.03 12.86
CA SER A 230 -10.36 4.05 13.87
C SER A 230 -11.18 4.16 15.16
N THR A 231 -11.51 5.39 15.57
CA THR A 231 -12.37 5.70 16.73
C THR A 231 -13.84 5.38 16.49
N ARG A 232 -14.21 5.00 15.25
CA ARG A 232 -15.57 4.69 14.84
C ARG A 232 -15.79 3.23 14.48
N LEU A 233 -14.75 2.41 14.49
CA LEU A 233 -14.88 0.98 14.18
C LEU A 233 -15.71 0.28 15.26
N ALA A 234 -16.74 -0.44 14.82
CA ALA A 234 -17.48 -1.31 15.70
C ALA A 234 -16.59 -2.49 16.12
N ARG A 235 -16.63 -2.84 17.41
CA ARG A 235 -15.77 -3.88 17.99
C ARG A 235 -16.55 -4.88 18.85
N ASP A 236 -15.96 -6.05 19.06
CA ASP A 236 -16.46 -7.04 20.02
C ASP A 236 -16.02 -6.71 21.47
N GLY A 237 -16.37 -7.61 22.40
CA GLY A 237 -16.02 -7.47 23.82
C GLY A 237 -14.52 -7.59 24.13
N ASP A 238 -13.75 -8.15 23.20
CA ASP A 238 -12.29 -8.31 23.30
C ASP A 238 -11.53 -7.16 22.60
N GLY A 239 -12.26 -6.24 21.96
CA GLY A 239 -11.71 -5.09 21.25
C GLY A 239 -11.35 -5.36 19.79
N ASN A 240 -11.68 -6.53 19.24
CA ASN A 240 -11.45 -6.82 17.81
C ASN A 240 -12.46 -6.08 16.95
N ALA A 241 -12.01 -5.51 15.83
CA ALA A 241 -12.93 -4.89 14.87
C ALA A 241 -13.83 -5.94 14.22
N LEU A 242 -15.12 -5.62 14.10
CA LEU A 242 -16.14 -6.51 13.50
C LEU A 242 -16.12 -6.51 11.96
N GLY A 243 -15.27 -5.70 11.33
CA GLY A 243 -15.15 -5.65 9.88
C GLY A 243 -14.49 -6.91 9.30
N PHE A 244 -14.74 -7.19 8.02
CA PHE A 244 -14.20 -8.37 7.35
C PHE A 244 -13.85 -8.11 5.88
N ASP A 245 -12.69 -8.60 5.46
CA ASP A 245 -12.24 -8.57 4.07
C ASP A 245 -12.73 -9.82 3.34
N PHE A 246 -13.79 -9.70 2.54
CA PHE A 246 -14.30 -10.84 1.78
C PHE A 246 -13.55 -11.09 0.46
N TRP A 247 -12.60 -10.21 0.10
CA TRP A 247 -11.66 -10.45 -0.99
C TRP A 247 -10.57 -11.40 -0.50
N ASP A 248 -9.82 -11.00 0.53
CA ASP A 248 -8.64 -11.70 1.03
C ASP A 248 -8.97 -12.71 2.14
N LEU A 249 -10.23 -12.76 2.59
CA LEU A 249 -10.77 -13.68 3.59
C LEU A 249 -10.10 -13.54 4.96
N ASP A 250 -9.88 -12.30 5.40
CA ASP A 250 -9.32 -11.98 6.71
C ASP A 250 -10.10 -10.88 7.44
N THR A 251 -9.68 -10.55 8.67
CA THR A 251 -10.33 -9.54 9.52
C THR A 251 -9.83 -8.11 9.25
N ARG A 252 -9.16 -7.87 8.12
CA ARG A 252 -8.50 -6.61 7.81
C ARG A 252 -9.03 -6.03 6.49
N PRO A 253 -10.26 -5.48 6.46
CA PRO A 253 -10.87 -4.88 5.28
C PRO A 253 -10.21 -3.53 4.92
N PHE A 254 -8.94 -3.56 4.57
CA PHE A 254 -8.13 -2.39 4.32
C PHE A 254 -8.31 -1.93 2.87
N ASP A 255 -8.36 -0.61 2.66
CA ASP A 255 -8.70 -0.01 1.36
C ASP A 255 -7.55 -0.05 0.34
N ALA A 256 -6.89 -1.19 0.15
CA ALA A 256 -5.73 -1.31 -0.75
C ALA A 256 -6.11 -1.93 -2.10
N ASN A 257 -7.18 -1.44 -2.72
CA ASN A 257 -7.71 -2.04 -3.95
C ASN A 257 -6.69 -1.98 -5.11
N PRO A 258 -6.16 -3.13 -5.59
CA PRO A 258 -5.13 -3.17 -6.61
C PRO A 258 -5.70 -3.17 -8.04
N ALA A 259 -7.03 -3.13 -8.22
CA ALA A 259 -7.70 -3.44 -9.49
C ALA A 259 -7.23 -2.60 -10.69
N ARG A 260 -6.78 -1.36 -10.48
CA ARG A 260 -6.22 -0.52 -11.55
C ARG A 260 -4.69 -0.59 -11.63
N SER A 261 -4.04 -0.67 -10.48
CA SER A 261 -2.59 -0.79 -10.38
C SER A 261 -2.22 -1.32 -9.00
N PRO A 262 -1.32 -2.33 -8.91
CA PRO A 262 -0.80 -2.78 -7.63
C PRO A 262 0.17 -1.76 -7.00
N PHE A 263 0.67 -0.80 -7.78
CA PHE A 263 1.55 0.26 -7.29
C PHE A 263 0.79 1.49 -6.79
N PHE A 264 -0.47 1.69 -7.18
CA PHE A 264 -1.27 2.87 -6.83
C PHE A 264 -2.65 2.41 -6.36
N ALA A 265 -2.73 2.00 -5.09
CA ALA A 265 -3.96 1.51 -4.50
C ALA A 265 -5.07 2.59 -4.55
N GLN A 266 -6.24 2.21 -5.06
CA GLN A 266 -7.38 3.12 -5.11
C GLN A 266 -8.05 3.17 -3.73
N ARG A 267 -8.00 4.35 -3.08
CA ARG A 267 -8.60 4.55 -1.75
C ARG A 267 -10.07 5.00 -1.78
N HIS A 268 -10.95 4.21 -2.39
CA HIS A 268 -12.36 4.61 -2.56
C HIS A 268 -13.16 4.52 -1.27
N GLY A 269 -13.12 3.38 -0.59
CA GLY A 269 -13.94 3.16 0.60
C GLY A 269 -13.54 4.04 1.77
N THR A 270 -12.27 4.42 1.91
CA THR A 270 -11.81 5.40 2.90
C THR A 270 -12.49 6.76 2.72
N ARG A 271 -12.65 7.23 1.47
CA ARG A 271 -13.37 8.48 1.19
C ARG A 271 -14.85 8.35 1.49
N THR A 272 -15.47 7.22 1.10
CA THR A 272 -16.87 6.91 1.41
C THR A 272 -17.12 6.90 2.91
N ALA A 273 -16.26 6.21 3.69
CA ALA A 273 -16.35 6.13 5.13
C ALA A 273 -16.20 7.49 5.80
N SER A 274 -15.24 8.30 5.34
CA SER A 274 -15.02 9.66 5.86
C SER A 274 -16.27 10.54 5.69
N LEU A 275 -16.93 10.44 4.53
CA LEU A 275 -18.19 11.15 4.30
C LEU A 275 -19.30 10.61 5.20
N LEU A 276 -19.48 9.28 5.25
CA LEU A 276 -20.50 8.62 6.07
C LEU A 276 -20.39 9.04 7.53
N LEU A 277 -19.19 8.97 8.11
CA LEU A 277 -18.94 9.27 9.52
C LEU A 277 -19.08 10.77 9.85
N ARG A 278 -18.87 11.64 8.87
CA ARG A 278 -19.14 13.08 9.00
C ARG A 278 -20.64 13.37 9.04
N GLU A 279 -21.42 12.74 8.18
CA GLU A 279 -22.88 12.97 8.11
C GLU A 279 -23.64 12.21 9.22
N ALA A 280 -23.12 11.07 9.69
CA ALA A 280 -23.69 10.25 10.74
C ALA A 280 -22.72 10.08 11.91
N PRO A 281 -22.48 11.12 12.72
CA PRO A 281 -21.55 11.08 13.85
C PRO A 281 -22.03 10.22 15.03
N VAL A 282 -23.13 9.48 14.92
CA VAL A 282 -23.55 8.46 15.90
C VAL A 282 -23.40 7.04 15.36
N ALA A 283 -22.89 6.89 14.14
CA ALA A 283 -22.60 5.60 13.55
C ALA A 283 -21.35 4.97 14.19
N ARG A 284 -21.43 3.66 14.40
CA ARG A 284 -20.28 2.77 14.50
C ARG A 284 -20.18 1.96 13.22
N LEU A 285 -19.00 1.98 12.60
CA LEU A 285 -18.74 1.47 11.27
C LEU A 285 -18.32 0.00 11.33
N ILE A 286 -18.97 -0.83 10.51
CA ILE A 286 -18.51 -2.18 10.20
C ILE A 286 -18.07 -2.21 8.74
N PRO A 287 -16.76 -2.07 8.45
CA PRO A 287 -16.27 -2.06 7.08
C PRO A 287 -16.22 -3.47 6.50
N TYR A 288 -16.68 -3.61 5.25
CA TYR A 288 -16.54 -4.81 4.45
C TYR A 288 -15.86 -4.48 3.13
N ARG A 289 -14.82 -5.24 2.80
CA ARG A 289 -14.24 -5.19 1.46
C ARG A 289 -14.97 -6.17 0.55
N TYR A 290 -15.37 -5.70 -0.63
CA TYR A 290 -16.20 -6.48 -1.54
C TYR A 290 -15.54 -7.79 -1.99
N PRO A 291 -16.33 -8.86 -2.21
CA PRO A 291 -15.80 -10.19 -2.51
C PRO A 291 -15.46 -10.38 -3.99
N ARG A 292 -14.65 -9.52 -4.61
CA ARG A 292 -14.18 -9.82 -5.98
C ARG A 292 -12.96 -10.72 -5.93
N PRO A 293 -12.76 -11.59 -6.94
CA PRO A 293 -13.66 -11.82 -8.08
C PRO A 293 -14.90 -12.68 -7.77
N GLU A 294 -14.95 -13.32 -6.61
CA GLU A 294 -15.98 -14.30 -6.22
C GLU A 294 -17.25 -13.66 -5.62
N MET A 295 -18.06 -13.05 -6.49
CA MET A 295 -19.25 -12.31 -6.08
C MET A 295 -20.31 -13.18 -5.38
N SER A 296 -20.25 -14.51 -5.50
CA SER A 296 -21.18 -15.40 -4.79
C SER A 296 -21.08 -15.33 -3.28
N ARG A 297 -19.96 -14.84 -2.74
CA ARG A 297 -19.78 -14.60 -1.30
C ARG A 297 -20.64 -13.44 -0.78
N MET A 298 -21.37 -12.72 -1.64
CA MET A 298 -22.25 -11.64 -1.17
C MET A 298 -23.32 -12.15 -0.19
N THR A 299 -23.76 -13.40 -0.29
CA THR A 299 -24.61 -14.03 0.73
C THR A 299 -23.97 -13.97 2.11
N ARG A 300 -22.69 -14.35 2.22
CA ARG A 300 -21.96 -14.34 3.48
C ARG A 300 -21.76 -12.91 4.02
N VAL A 301 -21.58 -11.92 3.15
CA VAL A 301 -21.49 -10.51 3.55
C VAL A 301 -22.77 -10.08 4.29
N ILE A 302 -23.94 -10.41 3.75
CA ILE A 302 -25.23 -10.06 4.35
C ILE A 302 -25.48 -10.83 5.64
N GLU A 303 -25.19 -12.13 5.66
CA GLU A 303 -25.29 -12.95 6.87
C GLU A 303 -24.39 -12.43 7.99
N HIS A 304 -23.14 -12.09 7.69
CA HIS A 304 -22.18 -11.55 8.65
C HIS A 304 -22.65 -10.20 9.19
N ALA A 305 -23.19 -9.33 8.35
CA ALA A 305 -23.77 -8.07 8.80
C ALA A 305 -24.96 -8.29 9.74
N ARG A 306 -25.84 -9.24 9.43
CA ARG A 306 -26.98 -9.61 10.27
C ARG A 306 -26.53 -10.17 11.62
N GLU A 307 -25.52 -11.04 11.64
CA GLU A 307 -24.91 -11.60 12.86
C GLU A 307 -24.42 -10.50 13.81
N HIS A 308 -23.93 -9.38 13.25
CA HIS A 308 -23.43 -8.23 14.01
C HIS A 308 -24.47 -7.11 14.22
N GLY A 309 -25.76 -7.41 14.00
CA GLY A 309 -26.86 -6.50 14.29
C GLY A 309 -26.93 -5.26 13.37
N VAL A 310 -26.33 -5.34 12.17
CA VAL A 310 -26.41 -4.26 11.18
C VAL A 310 -27.84 -4.12 10.68
N ARG A 311 -28.34 -2.87 10.67
CA ARG A 311 -29.66 -2.52 10.09
C ARG A 311 -29.56 -1.53 8.94
N ILE A 312 -28.44 -0.82 8.83
CA ILE A 312 -28.17 0.15 7.76
C ILE A 312 -26.95 -0.35 7.01
N PHE A 313 -27.09 -0.53 5.70
CA PHE A 313 -26.06 -1.09 4.85
C PHE A 313 -25.80 -0.15 3.69
N ASN A 314 -24.64 0.49 3.68
CA ASN A 314 -24.18 1.29 2.55
C ASN A 314 -23.42 0.41 1.56
N ILE A 315 -23.85 0.42 0.29
CA ILE A 315 -23.20 -0.31 -0.80
C ILE A 315 -22.73 0.72 -1.81
N SER A 316 -21.42 0.92 -1.88
CA SER A 316 -20.77 1.84 -2.82
C SER A 316 -20.04 1.04 -3.90
N LEU A 317 -20.78 0.14 -4.53
CA LEU A 317 -20.32 -0.79 -5.56
C LEU A 317 -21.30 -0.79 -6.74
N GLY A 318 -20.77 -0.95 -7.95
CA GLY A 318 -21.58 -1.10 -9.17
C GLY A 318 -21.09 -2.26 -10.03
N SER A 319 -22.03 -2.90 -10.74
CA SER A 319 -21.76 -3.81 -11.85
C SER A 319 -22.95 -3.80 -12.80
N ASN A 320 -22.68 -3.87 -14.10
CA ASN A 320 -23.68 -3.99 -15.14
C ASN A 320 -24.05 -5.46 -15.45
N ARG A 321 -23.41 -6.43 -14.78
CA ARG A 321 -23.69 -7.86 -14.95
C ARG A 321 -24.70 -8.32 -13.91
N ARG A 322 -25.76 -9.00 -14.35
CA ARG A 322 -26.80 -9.51 -13.45
C ARG A 322 -26.26 -10.59 -12.51
N GLU A 323 -25.40 -11.47 -13.00
CA GLU A 323 -24.80 -12.55 -12.20
C GLU A 323 -24.05 -12.05 -10.96
N ASP A 324 -23.43 -10.86 -11.01
CA ASP A 324 -22.72 -10.28 -9.87
C ASP A 324 -23.65 -9.94 -8.68
N TRP A 325 -24.97 -9.90 -8.90
CA TRP A 325 -25.97 -9.44 -7.93
C TRP A 325 -26.99 -10.50 -7.51
N GLN A 326 -26.97 -11.70 -8.09
CA GLN A 326 -27.97 -12.74 -7.82
C GLN A 326 -27.95 -13.18 -6.35
N ASP A 327 -26.76 -13.45 -5.82
CA ASP A 327 -26.59 -13.89 -4.43
C ASP A 327 -26.88 -12.76 -3.43
N PHE A 328 -26.53 -11.52 -3.76
CA PHE A 328 -26.96 -10.34 -3.01
C PHE A 328 -28.48 -10.27 -2.89
N GLU A 329 -29.17 -10.33 -4.04
CA GLU A 329 -30.62 -10.21 -4.10
C GLU A 329 -31.30 -11.31 -3.28
N SER A 330 -30.82 -12.55 -3.42
CA SER A 330 -31.32 -13.70 -2.66
C SER A 330 -31.16 -13.50 -1.15
N ALA A 331 -29.96 -13.15 -0.70
CA ALA A 331 -29.65 -12.97 0.72
C ALA A 331 -30.39 -11.76 1.34
N ALA A 332 -30.51 -10.66 0.59
CA ALA A 332 -31.26 -9.48 1.02
C ALA A 332 -32.76 -9.79 1.16
N ARG A 333 -33.36 -10.56 0.23
CA ARG A 333 -34.77 -10.98 0.34
C ARG A 333 -35.02 -11.90 1.54
N ALA A 334 -34.04 -12.72 1.90
CA ALA A 334 -34.12 -13.60 3.07
C ALA A 334 -33.92 -12.84 4.41
N THR A 335 -33.50 -11.57 4.37
CA THR A 335 -33.15 -10.75 5.55
C THR A 335 -33.98 -9.45 5.56
N PRO A 336 -35.27 -9.49 5.94
CA PRO A 336 -36.17 -8.33 5.90
C PRO A 336 -35.88 -7.25 6.96
#